data_AF-A0A352AA60-F1
#
_entry.id   AF-A0A352AA60-F1
#
_cell.length_a   1.000
_cell.length_b   1.000
_cell.length_c   1.000
_cell.angle_alpha   90.00
_cell.angle_beta   90.00
_cell.angle_gamma   90.00
#
_symmetry.space_group_name_H-M   'P 1'
#
loop_
_entity.id
_entity.type
_entity.pdbx_description
1 polymer ?
#
loop_
_entity_poly.entity_id
_entity_poly.type
_entity_poly.pdbx_seq_one_letter_code
_entity_poly.pdbx_strand_id
1 'polypeptide(L)'
;MILHPIPHTQVILEQIDRLLADWKTRLDLASQNMFALQELATYKQLAGEAGLAKAQLTGTTAVQVTAALDAISQVFQHLDLLLATINQAAALRKQVPRFLASSEKLQAIEELLTGASIQLSVVQVPLAQRGLLSATENIYKVTPDNLLAIMSRTFNIARDTILAVDLAWSNLEAKLAQADAEIKTLQQRGQTLGMVDLAELQAVQQAIAPLGDRIARDPLGVGDEFEQQIQPLIARTKKSLAQVWQQYNQVKDGLASADILWQQLTELNHQARTAYDESMEKVTDRSSLQPPLPNDQLEAMYQWLSRLKAKFAEGLISPIQVGLDNWTAKMKAAIANEQRTLIANRYPLETRRELRGRLDALKAKALARGRAEDPILSDLATEAKQILYTRPTDLAKAMVLVTKYEKQLNSN
;
A
#
# COMPACT_ATOMS: atom_id res chain seq x y z
N MET A 1 -0.72 41.34 -73.31
CA MET A 1 -0.97 40.73 -72.00
C MET A 1 -2.06 41.55 -71.32
N ILE A 2 -3.33 41.25 -71.59
CA ILE A 2 -4.48 42.00 -71.06
C ILE A 2 -5.07 41.17 -69.93
N LEU A 3 -4.76 41.56 -68.69
CA LEU A 3 -5.44 41.08 -67.49
C LEU A 3 -6.89 41.58 -67.58
N HIS A 4 -7.80 40.72 -68.03
CA HIS A 4 -9.23 40.98 -67.92
C HIS A 4 -9.60 41.00 -66.43
N PRO A 5 -10.31 42.02 -65.93
CA PRO A 5 -10.80 42.01 -64.56
C PRO A 5 -11.77 40.84 -64.41
N ILE A 6 -11.49 39.98 -63.42
CA ILE A 6 -12.38 38.89 -63.04
C ILE A 6 -13.70 39.54 -62.60
N PRO A 7 -14.85 39.22 -63.21
CA PRO A 7 -16.13 39.80 -62.81
C PRO A 7 -16.43 39.40 -61.35
N HIS A 8 -16.92 40.35 -60.54
CA HIS A 8 -17.27 40.13 -59.12
C HIS A 8 -18.12 38.86 -58.89
N THR A 9 -18.99 38.53 -59.84
CA THR A 9 -19.84 37.32 -59.85
C THR A 9 -19.03 36.02 -59.84
N GLN A 10 -17.86 35.99 -60.47
CA GLN A 10 -16.98 34.81 -60.54
C GLN A 10 -16.24 34.59 -59.21
N VAL A 11 -15.87 35.68 -58.50
CA VAL A 11 -15.29 35.61 -57.16
C VAL A 11 -16.30 35.06 -56.14
N ILE A 12 -17.56 35.50 -56.22
CA ILE A 12 -18.65 35.00 -55.35
C ILE A 12 -18.93 33.52 -55.60
N LEU A 13 -18.93 33.08 -56.87
CA LEU A 13 -19.08 31.67 -57.23
C LEU A 13 -17.96 30.79 -56.66
N GLU A 14 -16.70 31.25 -56.74
CA GLU A 14 -15.56 30.52 -56.15
C GLU A 14 -15.65 30.46 -54.62
N GLN A 15 -16.15 31.51 -53.96
CA GLN A 15 -16.39 31.51 -52.51
C GLN A 15 -17.48 30.52 -52.12
N ILE A 16 -18.60 30.49 -52.84
CA ILE A 16 -19.69 29.52 -52.62
C ILE A 16 -19.19 28.08 -52.85
N ASP A 17 -18.41 27.84 -53.91
CA ASP A 17 -17.85 26.51 -54.18
C ASP A 17 -16.90 26.05 -53.07
N ARG A 18 -16.09 26.96 -52.51
CA ARG A 18 -15.26 26.68 -51.34
C ARG A 18 -16.08 26.40 -50.09
N LEU A 19 -17.12 27.19 -49.82
CA LEU A 19 -18.00 26.97 -48.67
C LEU A 19 -18.73 25.62 -48.76
N LEU A 20 -19.24 25.26 -49.94
CA LEU A 20 -19.87 23.96 -50.15
C LEU A 20 -18.87 22.80 -49.98
N ALA A 21 -17.63 22.95 -50.44
CA ALA A 21 -16.58 21.96 -50.23
C ALA A 21 -16.22 21.79 -48.75
N ASP A 22 -16.07 22.89 -48.01
CA ASP A 22 -15.81 22.88 -46.57
C ASP A 22 -16.96 22.24 -45.79
N TRP A 23 -18.21 22.62 -46.10
CA TRP A 23 -19.40 21.99 -45.52
C TRP A 23 -19.46 20.49 -45.77
N LYS A 24 -19.15 20.05 -47.00
CA LYS A 24 -19.08 18.62 -47.33
C LYS A 24 -18.07 17.90 -46.43
N THR A 25 -16.85 18.43 -46.29
CA THR A 25 -15.82 17.84 -45.44
C THR A 25 -16.25 17.78 -43.98
N ARG A 26 -16.83 18.86 -43.44
CA ARG A 26 -17.32 18.91 -42.05
C ARG A 26 -18.43 17.89 -41.80
N LEU A 27 -19.37 17.74 -42.74
CA LEU A 27 -20.48 16.79 -42.62
C LEU A 27 -20.01 15.34 -42.75
N ASP A 28 -19.10 15.05 -43.67
CA ASP A 28 -18.51 13.71 -43.81
C ASP A 28 -17.80 13.31 -42.50
N LEU A 29 -17.04 14.22 -41.87
CA LEU A 29 -16.41 13.98 -40.57
C LEU A 29 -17.44 13.80 -39.44
N ALA A 30 -18.50 14.61 -39.41
CA ALA A 30 -19.55 14.48 -38.40
C ALA A 30 -20.25 13.11 -38.50
N SER A 31 -20.62 12.68 -39.71
CA SER A 31 -21.22 11.37 -39.96
C SER A 31 -20.28 10.22 -39.56
N GLN A 32 -19.00 10.30 -39.91
CA GLN A 32 -18.01 9.29 -39.51
C GLN A 32 -17.88 9.17 -38.00
N ASN A 33 -17.81 10.29 -37.28
CA ASN A 33 -17.69 10.28 -35.82
C ASN A 33 -18.95 9.74 -35.13
N MET A 34 -20.14 10.05 -35.65
CA MET A 34 -21.39 9.50 -35.14
C MET A 34 -21.48 7.99 -35.37
N PHE A 35 -21.08 7.52 -36.55
CA PHE A 35 -21.02 6.08 -36.83
C PHE A 35 -20.01 5.36 -35.93
N ALA A 36 -18.82 5.94 -35.73
CA ALA A 36 -17.81 5.38 -34.83
C ALA A 36 -18.31 5.26 -33.38
N LEU A 37 -19.12 6.22 -32.90
CA LEU A 37 -19.75 6.15 -31.58
C LEU A 37 -20.76 4.99 -31.49
N GLN A 38 -21.59 4.81 -32.52
CA GLN A 38 -22.55 3.70 -32.57
C GLN A 38 -21.88 2.33 -32.65
N GLU A 39 -20.67 2.27 -33.21
CA GLU A 39 -19.92 1.02 -33.32
C GLU A 39 -19.32 0.55 -31.98
N LEU A 40 -19.25 1.41 -30.95
CA LEU A 40 -18.77 1.03 -29.63
C LEU A 40 -19.65 -0.07 -29.02
N ALA A 41 -19.01 -1.12 -28.47
CA ALA A 41 -19.71 -2.21 -27.80
C ALA A 41 -20.59 -1.71 -26.64
N THR A 42 -20.06 -0.76 -25.86
CA THR A 42 -20.78 -0.09 -24.76
C THR A 42 -22.04 0.60 -25.27
N TYR A 43 -21.96 1.35 -26.38
CA TYR A 43 -23.14 2.00 -26.96
C TYR A 43 -24.18 0.94 -27.38
N LYS A 44 -23.77 -0.09 -28.12
CA LYS A 44 -24.68 -1.17 -28.58
C LYS A 44 -25.39 -1.85 -27.41
N GLN A 45 -24.68 -2.11 -26.31
CA GLN A 45 -25.23 -2.70 -25.09
C GLN A 45 -26.21 -1.75 -24.36
N LEU A 46 -25.89 -0.46 -24.28
CA LEU A 46 -26.75 0.55 -23.62
C LEU A 46 -28.01 0.87 -24.43
N ALA A 47 -27.89 0.93 -25.76
CA ALA A 47 -28.99 1.19 -26.67
C ALA A 47 -29.87 -0.05 -26.91
N GLY A 48 -29.32 -1.26 -26.75
CA GLY A 48 -30.00 -2.51 -27.10
C GLY A 48 -30.02 -2.78 -28.60
N GLU A 49 -28.91 -2.45 -29.28
CA GLU A 49 -28.73 -2.60 -30.72
C GLU A 49 -27.88 -3.83 -31.06
N ALA A 50 -27.76 -4.15 -32.36
CA ALA A 50 -26.89 -5.23 -32.87
C ALA A 50 -27.14 -6.63 -32.26
N GLY A 51 -28.38 -6.92 -31.85
CA GLY A 51 -28.76 -8.21 -31.26
C GLY A 51 -28.39 -8.36 -29.78
N LEU A 52 -27.87 -7.31 -29.14
CA LEU A 52 -27.61 -7.27 -27.70
C LEU A 52 -28.88 -6.86 -26.95
N ALA A 53 -29.13 -7.51 -25.81
CA ALA A 53 -30.19 -7.09 -24.90
C ALA A 53 -29.83 -5.73 -24.28
N LYS A 54 -30.79 -4.81 -24.25
CA LYS A 54 -30.62 -3.51 -23.61
C LYS A 54 -30.24 -3.67 -22.13
N ALA A 55 -29.18 -3.01 -21.70
CA ALA A 55 -28.75 -3.02 -20.31
C ALA A 55 -29.88 -2.54 -19.37
N GLN A 56 -30.15 -3.30 -18.30
CA GLN A 56 -31.15 -2.95 -17.29
C GLN A 56 -30.58 -1.97 -16.26
N LEU A 57 -30.32 -0.74 -16.72
CA LEU A 57 -29.69 0.30 -15.93
C LEU A 57 -30.61 0.82 -14.83
N THR A 58 -30.02 1.25 -13.72
CA THR A 58 -30.70 1.88 -12.57
C THR A 58 -29.94 3.12 -12.10
N GLY A 59 -30.55 3.90 -11.21
CA GLY A 59 -29.87 4.99 -10.48
C GLY A 59 -29.26 6.08 -11.37
N THR A 60 -28.06 6.53 -11.01
CA THR A 60 -27.38 7.66 -11.68
C THR A 60 -27.06 7.32 -13.13
N THR A 61 -26.62 6.08 -13.40
CA THR A 61 -26.27 5.64 -14.75
C THR A 61 -27.49 5.64 -15.66
N ALA A 62 -28.65 5.16 -15.19
CA ALA A 62 -29.87 5.18 -16.00
C ALA A 62 -30.28 6.59 -16.42
N VAL A 63 -30.21 7.56 -15.50
CA VAL A 63 -30.55 8.96 -15.77
C VAL A 63 -29.60 9.55 -16.82
N GLN A 64 -28.29 9.39 -16.63
CA GLN A 64 -27.29 9.97 -17.52
C GLN A 64 -27.29 9.31 -18.91
N VAL A 65 -27.38 7.97 -18.97
CA VAL A 65 -27.39 7.24 -20.24
C VAL A 65 -28.65 7.53 -21.04
N THR A 66 -29.82 7.59 -20.39
CA THR A 66 -31.07 7.92 -21.10
C THR A 66 -30.96 9.31 -21.75
N ALA A 67 -30.51 10.31 -20.99
CA ALA A 67 -30.28 11.65 -21.52
C ALA A 67 -29.25 11.68 -22.66
N ALA A 68 -28.19 10.86 -22.57
CA ALA A 68 -27.17 10.75 -23.62
C ALA A 68 -27.70 10.10 -24.89
N LEU A 69 -28.50 9.04 -24.81
CA LEU A 69 -29.11 8.38 -25.96
C LEU A 69 -30.15 9.28 -26.66
N ASP A 70 -30.94 10.02 -25.87
CA ASP A 70 -31.86 11.04 -26.41
C ASP A 70 -31.10 12.18 -27.10
N ALA A 71 -30.00 12.63 -26.50
CA ALA A 71 -29.12 13.64 -27.07
C ALA A 71 -28.50 13.18 -28.41
N ILE A 72 -28.04 11.92 -28.50
CA ILE A 72 -27.53 11.35 -29.76
C ILE A 72 -28.63 11.30 -30.81
N SER A 73 -29.84 10.89 -30.45
CA SER A 73 -31.00 10.87 -31.34
C SER A 73 -31.33 12.27 -31.88
N GLN A 74 -31.24 13.31 -31.04
CA GLN A 74 -31.40 14.70 -31.46
C GLN A 74 -30.29 15.15 -32.41
N VAL A 75 -29.03 14.76 -32.17
CA VAL A 75 -27.92 15.07 -33.07
C VAL A 75 -28.13 14.44 -34.46
N PHE A 76 -28.66 13.22 -34.56
CA PHE A 76 -29.04 12.61 -35.84
C PHE A 76 -30.12 13.42 -36.57
N GLN A 77 -31.18 13.82 -35.88
CA GLN A 77 -32.23 14.66 -36.47
C GLN A 77 -31.69 16.01 -36.96
N HIS A 78 -30.79 16.62 -36.20
CA HIS A 78 -30.14 17.88 -36.60
C HIS A 78 -29.17 17.71 -37.76
N LEU A 79 -28.45 16.57 -37.82
CA LEU A 79 -27.59 16.24 -38.95
C LEU A 79 -28.41 16.09 -40.24
N ASP A 80 -29.57 15.44 -40.19
CA ASP A 80 -30.45 15.29 -41.36
C ASP A 80 -30.94 16.65 -41.87
N LEU A 81 -31.35 17.55 -40.98
CA LEU A 81 -31.76 18.93 -41.34
C LEU A 81 -30.61 19.73 -41.96
N LEU A 82 -29.41 19.60 -41.38
CA LEU A 82 -28.22 20.27 -41.88
C LEU A 82 -27.82 19.72 -43.26
N LEU A 83 -27.79 18.39 -43.42
CA LEU A 83 -27.53 17.73 -44.71
C LEU A 83 -28.54 18.16 -45.78
N ALA A 84 -29.83 18.20 -45.45
CA ALA A 84 -30.88 18.64 -46.37
C ALA A 84 -30.64 20.08 -46.84
N THR A 85 -30.31 20.99 -45.92
CA THR A 85 -30.07 22.41 -46.21
C THR A 85 -28.84 22.61 -47.10
N ILE A 86 -27.72 21.96 -46.77
CA ILE A 86 -26.49 22.05 -47.58
C ILE A 86 -26.69 21.38 -48.95
N ASN A 87 -27.41 20.26 -49.04
CA ASN A 87 -27.74 19.62 -50.31
C ASN A 87 -28.65 20.50 -51.19
N GLN A 88 -29.59 21.23 -50.58
CA GLN A 88 -30.41 22.21 -51.30
C GLN A 88 -29.56 23.34 -51.87
N ALA A 89 -28.63 23.90 -51.09
CA ALA A 89 -27.68 24.90 -51.56
C ALA A 89 -26.80 24.37 -52.71
N ALA A 90 -26.30 23.13 -52.59
CA ALA A 90 -25.52 22.47 -53.64
C ALA A 90 -26.34 22.21 -54.92
N ALA A 91 -27.62 21.83 -54.79
CA ALA A 91 -28.53 21.62 -55.91
C ALA A 91 -28.82 22.94 -56.65
N LEU A 92 -29.08 24.03 -55.91
CA LEU A 92 -29.24 25.37 -56.48
C LEU A 92 -27.97 25.82 -57.20
N ARG A 93 -26.78 25.58 -56.61
CA ARG A 93 -25.50 25.91 -57.23
C ARG A 93 -25.27 25.19 -58.57
N LYS A 94 -25.71 23.93 -58.71
CA LYS A 94 -25.63 23.16 -59.97
C LYS A 94 -26.51 23.75 -61.08
N GLN A 95 -27.59 24.44 -60.74
CA GLN A 95 -28.50 25.08 -61.69
C GLN A 95 -28.02 26.45 -62.18
N VAL A 96 -26.93 26.99 -61.61
CA VAL A 96 -26.40 28.32 -61.94
C VAL A 96 -25.22 28.19 -62.93
N PRO A 97 -25.35 28.68 -64.19
CA PRO A 97 -24.26 28.67 -65.16
C PRO A 97 -23.13 29.63 -64.77
N ARG A 98 -21.87 29.25 -65.05
CA ARG A 98 -20.67 30.01 -64.68
C ARG A 98 -20.60 31.43 -65.25
N PHE A 99 -21.23 31.66 -66.41
CA PHE A 99 -21.18 32.92 -67.15
C PHE A 99 -22.50 33.71 -67.16
N LEU A 100 -23.59 33.15 -66.60
CA LEU A 100 -24.94 33.73 -66.60
C LEU A 100 -25.60 33.58 -65.21
N ALA A 101 -24.86 33.91 -64.16
CA ALA A 101 -25.37 33.78 -62.79
C ALA A 101 -26.27 34.97 -62.42
N SER A 102 -27.49 34.68 -61.95
CA SER A 102 -28.37 35.72 -61.40
C SER A 102 -27.99 36.04 -59.95
N SER A 103 -27.90 37.33 -59.62
CA SER A 103 -27.53 37.80 -58.27
C SER A 103 -28.48 37.26 -57.19
N GLU A 104 -29.77 37.15 -57.50
CA GLU A 104 -30.81 36.65 -56.59
C GLU A 104 -30.60 35.17 -56.23
N LYS A 105 -30.19 34.32 -57.18
CA LYS A 105 -29.88 32.91 -56.90
C LYS A 105 -28.58 32.75 -56.11
N LEU A 106 -27.58 33.60 -56.35
CA LEU A 106 -26.34 33.60 -55.57
C LEU A 106 -26.60 34.00 -54.11
N GLN A 107 -27.39 35.05 -53.90
CA GLN A 107 -27.79 35.49 -52.55
C GLN A 107 -28.62 34.44 -51.83
N ALA A 108 -29.54 33.75 -52.52
CA ALA A 108 -30.29 32.64 -51.94
C ALA A 108 -29.40 31.46 -51.52
N ILE A 109 -28.34 31.15 -52.28
CA ILE A 109 -27.37 30.11 -51.90
C ILE A 109 -26.55 30.57 -50.69
N GLU A 110 -26.10 31.82 -50.67
CA GLU A 110 -25.37 32.38 -49.53
C GLU A 110 -26.22 32.38 -48.26
N GLU A 111 -27.50 32.78 -48.34
CA GLU A 111 -28.44 32.76 -47.23
C GLU A 111 -28.70 31.34 -46.70
N LEU A 112 -28.70 30.33 -47.56
CA LEU A 112 -28.79 28.93 -47.12
C LEU A 112 -27.54 28.47 -46.36
N LEU A 113 -26.35 28.94 -46.75
CA LEU A 113 -25.06 28.50 -46.21
C LEU A 113 -24.60 29.28 -44.98
N THR A 114 -24.94 30.56 -44.87
CA THR A 114 -24.48 31.45 -43.78
C THR A 114 -25.64 32.10 -43.02
N GLY A 115 -26.81 32.22 -43.64
CA GLY A 115 -28.01 32.80 -43.04
C GLY A 115 -28.77 31.84 -42.12
N ALA A 116 -29.78 32.36 -41.43
CA ALA A 116 -30.66 31.57 -40.56
C ALA A 116 -31.69 30.80 -41.41
N SER A 117 -31.23 29.74 -42.07
CA SER A 117 -31.98 28.98 -43.07
C SER A 117 -32.67 27.74 -42.52
N ILE A 118 -32.16 27.18 -41.41
CA ILE A 118 -32.63 25.90 -40.87
C ILE A 118 -33.74 26.17 -39.85
N GLN A 119 -34.90 25.55 -40.05
CA GLN A 119 -36.03 25.64 -39.13
C GLN A 119 -35.97 24.50 -38.12
N LEU A 120 -35.77 24.83 -36.84
CA LEU A 120 -35.91 23.88 -35.75
C LEU A 120 -37.36 23.91 -35.26
N SER A 121 -38.09 22.82 -35.45
CA SER A 121 -39.41 22.64 -34.87
C SER A 121 -39.26 22.46 -33.35
N VAL A 122 -39.70 23.44 -32.55
CA VAL A 122 -39.69 23.32 -31.09
C VAL A 122 -41.00 22.74 -30.59
N VAL A 123 -40.85 21.79 -29.66
CA VAL A 123 -41.85 21.20 -28.77
C VAL A 123 -42.88 22.23 -28.29
N GLN A 124 -44.16 21.85 -28.34
CA GLN A 124 -45.34 22.58 -27.89
C GLN A 124 -45.07 23.51 -26.70
N VAL A 125 -45.29 24.81 -26.87
CA VAL A 125 -45.22 25.79 -25.77
C VAL A 125 -46.25 25.38 -24.68
N PRO A 126 -45.87 25.22 -23.41
CA PRO A 126 -46.81 24.92 -22.33
C PRO A 126 -47.95 25.93 -22.28
N LEU A 127 -49.19 25.49 -22.03
CA LEU A 127 -50.40 26.33 -22.06
C LEU A 127 -50.28 27.60 -21.20
N ALA A 128 -49.55 27.53 -20.08
CA ALA A 128 -49.29 28.65 -19.18
C ALA A 128 -48.49 29.82 -19.81
N GLN A 129 -47.80 29.58 -20.93
CA GLN A 129 -47.06 30.59 -21.69
C GLN A 129 -47.76 30.99 -23.01
N ARG A 130 -48.98 30.51 -23.25
CA ARG A 130 -49.79 30.86 -24.43
C ARG A 130 -50.71 32.05 -24.10
N GLY A 131 -50.61 33.14 -24.88
CA GLY A 131 -51.64 34.17 -24.98
C GLY A 131 -52.66 33.86 -26.09
N LEU A 132 -53.85 34.46 -26.03
CA LEU A 132 -55.00 34.20 -26.94
C LEU A 132 -54.69 34.32 -28.45
N LEU A 133 -53.64 35.06 -28.81
CA LEU A 133 -53.17 35.30 -30.19
C LEU A 133 -51.74 34.79 -30.45
N SER A 134 -51.18 33.97 -29.56
CA SER A 134 -49.80 33.46 -29.72
C SER A 134 -49.80 32.25 -30.65
N ALA A 135 -48.85 32.21 -31.61
CA ALA A 135 -48.67 31.04 -32.45
C ALA A 135 -48.37 29.80 -31.60
N THR A 136 -49.01 28.67 -31.94
CA THR A 136 -48.87 27.38 -31.24
C THR A 136 -47.45 26.82 -31.32
N GLU A 137 -46.65 27.31 -32.27
CA GLU A 137 -45.29 26.89 -32.60
C GLU A 137 -44.42 28.14 -32.82
N ASN A 138 -43.28 28.21 -32.13
CA ASN A 138 -42.23 29.18 -32.46
C ASN A 138 -41.24 28.50 -33.41
N ILE A 139 -41.20 28.93 -34.66
CA ILE A 139 -40.19 28.49 -35.63
C ILE A 139 -38.90 29.25 -35.32
N TYR A 140 -37.94 28.59 -34.68
CA TYR A 140 -36.61 29.14 -34.50
C TYR A 140 -35.77 28.83 -35.73
N LYS A 141 -35.32 29.88 -36.41
CA LYS A 141 -34.36 29.74 -37.51
C LYS A 141 -32.94 29.84 -36.97
N VAL A 142 -32.10 28.87 -37.31
CA VAL A 142 -30.68 28.84 -36.94
C VAL A 142 -29.80 28.77 -38.17
N THR A 143 -28.58 29.30 -38.06
CA THR A 143 -27.58 29.19 -39.12
C THR A 143 -26.98 27.77 -39.14
N PRO A 144 -26.49 27.29 -40.29
CA PRO A 144 -25.77 26.02 -40.38
C PRO A 144 -24.61 25.90 -39.37
N ASP A 145 -23.77 26.93 -39.22
CA ASP A 145 -22.67 26.92 -38.25
C ASP A 145 -23.14 26.83 -36.79
N ASN A 146 -24.21 27.56 -36.42
CA ASN A 146 -24.75 27.49 -35.06
C ASN A 146 -25.36 26.12 -34.77
N LEU A 147 -26.05 25.51 -35.74
CA LEU A 147 -26.58 24.16 -35.58
C LEU A 147 -25.45 23.14 -35.41
N LEU A 148 -24.40 23.23 -36.22
CA LEU A 148 -23.22 22.38 -36.10
C LEU A 148 -22.54 22.55 -34.73
N ALA A 149 -22.45 23.78 -34.20
CA ALA A 149 -21.89 24.04 -32.88
C ALA A 149 -22.74 23.42 -31.75
N ILE A 150 -24.07 23.52 -31.84
CA ILE A 150 -25.01 22.86 -30.91
C ILE A 150 -24.83 21.35 -30.99
N MET A 151 -24.84 20.77 -32.20
CA MET A 151 -24.63 19.34 -32.42
C MET A 151 -23.31 18.87 -31.83
N SER A 152 -22.21 19.59 -32.07
CA SER A 152 -20.88 19.24 -31.57
C SER A 152 -20.85 19.20 -30.04
N ARG A 153 -21.45 20.19 -29.37
CA ARG A 153 -21.54 20.22 -27.90
C ARG A 153 -22.37 19.06 -27.36
N THR A 154 -23.55 18.83 -27.94
CA THR A 154 -24.47 17.76 -27.53
C THR A 154 -23.85 16.38 -27.75
N PHE A 155 -23.20 16.18 -28.89
CA PHE A 155 -22.46 14.95 -29.22
C PHE A 155 -21.33 14.69 -28.22
N ASN A 156 -20.51 15.70 -27.91
CA ASN A 156 -19.40 15.54 -26.97
C ASN A 156 -19.89 15.12 -25.57
N ILE A 157 -20.94 15.77 -25.05
CA ILE A 157 -21.54 15.42 -23.75
C ILE A 157 -22.03 13.97 -23.77
N ALA A 158 -22.78 13.57 -24.79
CA ALA A 158 -23.31 12.21 -24.86
C ALA A 158 -22.22 11.14 -25.04
N ARG A 159 -21.22 11.40 -25.90
CA ARG A 159 -20.04 10.56 -26.07
C ARG A 159 -19.31 10.36 -24.75
N ASP A 160 -19.03 11.46 -24.04
CA ASP A 160 -18.27 11.42 -22.80
C ASP A 160 -19.02 10.65 -21.71
N THR A 161 -20.36 10.76 -21.65
CA THR A 161 -21.19 9.92 -20.75
C THR A 161 -21.06 8.43 -21.08
N ILE A 162 -21.13 8.03 -22.36
CA ILE A 162 -21.01 6.61 -22.74
C ILE A 162 -19.62 6.07 -22.40
N LEU A 163 -18.57 6.84 -22.70
CA LEU A 163 -17.19 6.46 -22.38
C LEU A 163 -16.95 6.41 -20.87
N ALA A 164 -17.58 7.29 -20.09
CA ALA A 164 -17.51 7.26 -18.64
C ALA A 164 -18.13 5.98 -18.06
N VAL A 165 -19.22 5.48 -18.64
CA VAL A 165 -19.84 4.20 -18.24
C VAL A 165 -18.91 3.03 -18.52
N ASP A 166 -18.31 2.98 -19.72
CA ASP A 166 -17.35 1.93 -20.10
C ASP A 166 -16.14 1.87 -19.15
N LEU A 167 -15.59 3.06 -18.85
CA LEU A 167 -14.48 3.22 -17.94
C LEU A 167 -14.87 2.84 -16.50
N ALA A 168 -16.08 3.19 -16.06
CA ALA A 168 -16.58 2.87 -14.73
C ALA A 168 -16.78 1.36 -14.56
N TRP A 169 -17.37 0.65 -15.53
CA TRP A 169 -17.45 -0.80 -15.51
C TRP A 169 -16.08 -1.45 -15.39
N SER A 170 -15.18 -1.15 -16.32
CA SER A 170 -13.85 -1.77 -16.38
C SER A 170 -13.05 -1.53 -15.09
N ASN A 171 -13.07 -0.30 -14.58
CA ASN A 171 -12.32 0.05 -13.37
C ASN A 171 -12.94 -0.56 -12.11
N LEU A 172 -14.26 -0.57 -11.97
CA LEU A 172 -14.93 -1.09 -10.77
C LEU A 172 -14.84 -2.61 -10.71
N GLU A 173 -14.96 -3.32 -11.83
CA GLU A 173 -14.74 -4.77 -11.87
C GLU A 173 -13.31 -5.13 -11.44
N ALA A 174 -12.30 -4.42 -11.95
CA ALA A 174 -10.91 -4.64 -11.55
C ALA A 174 -10.67 -4.35 -10.06
N LYS A 175 -11.23 -3.24 -9.55
CA LYS A 175 -11.13 -2.87 -8.12
C LYS A 175 -11.83 -3.86 -7.21
N LEU A 176 -13.00 -4.37 -7.63
CA LEU A 176 -13.76 -5.37 -6.89
C LEU A 176 -12.98 -6.68 -6.79
N ALA A 177 -12.45 -7.16 -7.91
CA ALA A 177 -11.62 -8.37 -7.96
C ALA A 177 -10.36 -8.23 -7.08
N GLN A 178 -9.72 -7.07 -7.11
CA GLN A 178 -8.57 -6.78 -6.24
C GLN A 178 -8.98 -6.80 -4.76
N ALA A 179 -10.07 -6.14 -4.38
CA ALA A 179 -10.55 -6.11 -3.01
C ALA A 179 -10.87 -7.51 -2.49
N ASP A 180 -11.55 -8.34 -3.29
CA ASP A 180 -11.85 -9.74 -2.94
C ASP A 180 -10.59 -10.58 -2.75
N ALA A 181 -9.60 -10.45 -3.63
CA ALA A 181 -8.33 -11.17 -3.53
C ALA A 181 -7.55 -10.78 -2.27
N GLU A 182 -7.52 -9.49 -1.96
CA GLU A 182 -6.88 -8.98 -0.76
C GLU A 182 -7.59 -9.45 0.51
N ILE A 183 -8.92 -9.36 0.57
CA ILE A 183 -9.73 -9.85 1.70
C ILE A 183 -9.47 -11.33 1.97
N LYS A 184 -9.45 -12.17 0.92
CA LYS A 184 -9.10 -13.59 1.03
C LYS A 184 -7.69 -13.80 1.59
N THR A 185 -6.72 -13.02 1.12
CA THR A 185 -5.34 -13.08 1.62
C THR A 185 -5.26 -12.72 3.11
N LEU A 186 -5.98 -11.67 3.53
CA LEU A 186 -6.04 -11.25 4.93
C LEU A 186 -6.74 -12.31 5.81
N GLN A 187 -7.79 -12.97 5.31
CA GLN A 187 -8.45 -14.10 6.00
C GLN A 187 -7.50 -15.27 6.23
N GLN A 188 -6.82 -15.73 5.18
CA GLN A 188 -5.86 -16.84 5.26
C GLN A 188 -4.74 -16.54 6.26
N ARG A 189 -4.25 -15.30 6.27
CA ARG A 189 -3.24 -14.86 7.23
C ARG A 189 -3.76 -14.87 8.67
N GLY A 190 -4.98 -14.38 8.90
CA GLY A 190 -5.61 -14.46 10.22
C GLY A 190 -5.79 -15.90 10.71
N GLN A 191 -6.26 -16.79 9.85
CA GLN A 191 -6.39 -18.22 10.16
C GLN A 191 -5.05 -18.87 10.53
N THR A 192 -3.98 -18.56 9.80
CA THR A 192 -2.63 -19.07 10.08
C THR A 192 -2.12 -18.63 11.45
N LEU A 193 -2.56 -17.46 11.94
CA LEU A 193 -2.19 -16.92 13.23
C LEU A 193 -3.13 -17.36 14.37
N GLY A 194 -4.11 -18.22 14.08
CA GLY A 194 -5.11 -18.68 15.05
C GLY A 194 -6.17 -17.64 15.42
N MET A 195 -6.32 -16.57 14.61
CA MET A 195 -7.35 -15.56 14.80
C MET A 195 -8.67 -16.07 14.20
N VAL A 196 -9.64 -16.35 15.06
CA VAL A 196 -10.93 -16.95 14.68
C VAL A 196 -12.00 -15.90 14.40
N ASP A 197 -11.92 -14.73 15.05
CA ASP A 197 -12.90 -13.65 14.89
C ASP A 197 -12.28 -12.45 14.17
N LEU A 198 -12.67 -12.28 12.89
CA LEU A 198 -12.31 -11.14 12.05
C LEU A 198 -13.59 -10.41 11.62
N ALA A 199 -14.45 -10.04 12.57
CA ALA A 199 -15.71 -9.35 12.33
C ALA A 199 -15.58 -8.13 11.38
N GLU A 200 -14.52 -7.32 11.53
CA GLU A 200 -14.27 -6.17 10.65
C GLU A 200 -14.08 -6.59 9.18
N LEU A 201 -13.42 -7.71 8.95
CA LEU A 201 -13.17 -8.23 7.61
C LEU A 201 -14.43 -8.85 7.02
N GLN A 202 -15.21 -9.58 7.84
CA GLN A 202 -16.52 -10.11 7.43
C GLN A 202 -17.48 -8.98 7.04
N ALA A 203 -17.50 -7.87 7.80
CA ALA A 203 -18.30 -6.70 7.48
C ALA A 203 -17.92 -6.09 6.11
N VAL A 204 -16.61 -5.98 5.81
CA VAL A 204 -16.14 -5.52 4.49
C VAL A 204 -16.60 -6.48 3.38
N GLN A 205 -16.49 -7.79 3.59
CA GLN A 205 -16.92 -8.78 2.61
C GLN A 205 -18.43 -8.70 2.34
N GLN A 206 -19.24 -8.52 3.38
CA GLN A 206 -20.70 -8.33 3.25
C GLN A 206 -21.06 -7.02 2.53
N ALA A 207 -20.30 -5.95 2.76
CA ALA A 207 -20.50 -4.68 2.07
C ALA A 207 -20.17 -4.76 0.58
N ILE A 208 -19.17 -5.58 0.21
CA ILE A 208 -18.67 -5.70 -1.16
C ILE A 208 -19.48 -6.69 -2.00
N ALA A 209 -20.00 -7.77 -1.38
CA ALA A 209 -20.75 -8.81 -2.07
C ALA A 209 -21.88 -8.31 -3.01
N PRO A 210 -22.75 -7.36 -2.61
CA PRO A 210 -23.81 -6.87 -3.50
C PRO A 210 -23.32 -5.90 -4.57
N LEU A 211 -22.06 -5.44 -4.52
CA LEU A 211 -21.56 -4.44 -5.47
C LEU A 211 -21.45 -4.98 -6.88
N GLY A 212 -21.17 -6.28 -7.08
CA GLY A 212 -21.06 -6.88 -8.41
C GLY A 212 -22.32 -6.66 -9.27
N ASP A 213 -23.48 -7.06 -8.76
CA ASP A 213 -24.77 -6.87 -9.44
C ASP A 213 -25.12 -5.39 -9.61
N ARG A 214 -24.74 -4.54 -8.65
CA ARG A 214 -24.98 -3.10 -8.72
C ARG A 214 -24.08 -2.42 -9.75
N ILE A 215 -22.81 -2.82 -9.90
CA ILE A 215 -21.88 -2.30 -10.92
C ILE A 215 -22.44 -2.58 -12.31
N ALA A 216 -23.02 -3.76 -12.55
CA ALA A 216 -23.62 -4.08 -13.84
C ALA A 216 -24.80 -3.14 -14.22
N ARG A 217 -25.50 -2.57 -13.24
CA ARG A 217 -26.73 -1.78 -13.45
C ARG A 217 -26.56 -0.27 -13.21
N ASP A 218 -25.65 0.13 -12.35
CA ASP A 218 -25.37 1.53 -12.00
C ASP A 218 -23.87 1.77 -11.72
N PRO A 219 -22.99 1.58 -12.72
CA PRO A 219 -21.55 1.77 -12.53
C PRO A 219 -21.15 3.20 -12.12
N LEU A 220 -21.82 4.23 -12.63
CA LEU A 220 -21.50 5.62 -12.26
C LEU A 220 -21.88 5.91 -10.80
N GLY A 221 -23.07 5.49 -10.36
CA GLY A 221 -23.49 5.66 -8.97
C GLY A 221 -22.65 4.85 -7.98
N VAL A 222 -22.31 3.61 -8.34
CA VAL A 222 -21.42 2.77 -7.52
C VAL A 222 -19.99 3.31 -7.49
N GLY A 223 -19.52 3.92 -8.58
CA GLY A 223 -18.20 4.55 -8.63
C GLY A 223 -17.97 5.55 -7.50
N ASP A 224 -18.92 6.46 -7.31
CA ASP A 224 -18.87 7.47 -6.26
C ASP A 224 -18.96 6.86 -4.85
N GLU A 225 -19.89 5.91 -4.65
CA GLU A 225 -20.03 5.19 -3.37
C GLU A 225 -18.77 4.40 -3.02
N PHE A 226 -18.15 3.76 -4.01
CA PHE A 226 -16.96 2.95 -3.81
C PHE A 226 -15.79 3.80 -3.31
N GLU A 227 -15.52 4.94 -3.94
CA GLU A 227 -14.44 5.85 -3.54
C GLU A 227 -14.69 6.50 -2.17
N GLN A 228 -15.93 6.88 -1.87
CA GLN A 228 -16.24 7.64 -0.66
C GLN A 228 -16.47 6.75 0.58
N GLN A 229 -16.96 5.53 0.41
CA GLN A 229 -17.40 4.68 1.52
C GLN A 229 -16.63 3.35 1.58
N ILE A 230 -16.58 2.61 0.48
CA ILE A 230 -16.03 1.25 0.46
C ILE A 230 -14.50 1.26 0.56
N GLN A 231 -13.83 2.11 -0.21
CA GLN A 231 -12.38 2.19 -0.22
C GLN A 231 -11.79 2.66 1.14
N PRO A 232 -12.36 3.69 1.82
CA PRO A 232 -11.98 4.03 3.18
C PRO A 232 -12.23 2.92 4.20
N LEU A 233 -13.36 2.20 4.08
CA LEU A 233 -13.68 1.05 4.93
C LEU A 233 -12.60 -0.04 4.80
N ILE A 234 -12.26 -0.43 3.56
CA ILE A 234 -11.19 -1.41 3.27
C ILE A 234 -9.85 -0.92 3.86
N ALA A 235 -9.48 0.34 3.63
CA ALA A 235 -8.23 0.90 4.11
C ALA A 235 -8.14 0.91 5.65
N ARG A 236 -9.23 1.25 6.34
CA ARG A 236 -9.31 1.21 7.80
C ARG A 236 -9.15 -0.21 8.33
N THR A 237 -9.87 -1.18 7.77
CA THR A 237 -9.78 -2.59 8.18
C THR A 237 -8.36 -3.13 7.95
N LYS A 238 -7.74 -2.83 6.80
CA LYS A 238 -6.33 -3.20 6.55
C LYS A 238 -5.38 -2.65 7.60
N LYS A 239 -5.54 -1.37 7.97
CA LYS A 239 -4.69 -0.73 8.98
C LYS A 239 -4.88 -1.36 10.36
N SER A 240 -6.13 -1.61 10.74
CA SER A 240 -6.50 -2.30 11.99
C SER A 240 -5.84 -3.67 12.08
N LEU A 241 -6.00 -4.50 11.04
CA LEU A 241 -5.39 -5.83 10.97
C LEU A 241 -3.87 -5.81 10.97
N ALA A 242 -3.26 -4.87 10.23
CA ALA A 242 -1.81 -4.71 10.22
C ALA A 242 -1.25 -4.40 11.61
N GLN A 243 -1.93 -3.55 12.38
CA GLN A 243 -1.54 -3.23 13.75
C GLN A 243 -1.66 -4.46 14.67
N VAL A 244 -2.76 -5.21 14.57
CA VAL A 244 -2.97 -6.45 15.33
C VAL A 244 -1.89 -7.49 15.02
N TRP A 245 -1.51 -7.65 13.75
CA TRP A 245 -0.44 -8.56 13.34
C TRP A 245 0.94 -8.12 13.79
N GLN A 246 1.21 -6.82 13.75
CA GLN A 246 2.47 -6.29 14.27
C GLN A 246 2.60 -6.62 15.76
N GLN A 247 1.54 -6.41 16.55
CA GLN A 247 1.53 -6.74 17.98
C GLN A 247 1.71 -8.24 18.22
N TYR A 248 1.02 -9.09 17.45
CA TYR A 248 1.17 -10.54 17.54
C TYR A 248 2.62 -10.97 17.27
N ASN A 249 3.23 -10.49 16.20
CA ASN A 249 4.60 -10.83 15.83
C ASN A 249 5.62 -10.32 16.87
N GLN A 250 5.44 -9.10 17.39
CA GLN A 250 6.29 -8.57 18.46
C GLN A 250 6.27 -9.46 19.71
N VAL A 251 5.09 -9.92 20.13
CA VAL A 251 4.98 -10.84 21.28
C VAL A 251 5.60 -12.20 20.96
N LYS A 252 5.36 -12.74 19.77
CA LYS A 252 5.95 -14.02 19.32
C LYS A 252 7.48 -13.97 19.33
N ASP A 253 8.06 -12.92 18.74
CA ASP A 253 9.51 -12.74 18.66
C ASP A 253 10.12 -12.47 20.04
N GLY A 254 9.41 -11.73 20.89
CA GLY A 254 9.80 -11.50 22.27
C GLY A 254 9.79 -12.80 23.10
N LEU A 255 8.81 -13.68 22.91
CA LEU A 255 8.77 -15.00 23.58
C LEU A 255 9.90 -15.91 23.10
N ALA A 256 10.23 -15.90 21.81
CA ALA A 256 11.39 -16.63 21.29
C ALA A 256 12.71 -16.08 21.86
N SER A 257 12.83 -14.75 21.95
CA SER A 257 13.98 -14.10 22.59
C SER A 257 14.08 -14.42 24.08
N ALA A 258 12.93 -14.56 24.76
CA ALA A 258 12.87 -14.96 26.15
C ALA A 258 13.42 -16.38 26.37
N ASP A 259 13.16 -17.32 25.47
CA ASP A 259 13.76 -18.66 25.55
C ASP A 259 15.28 -18.63 25.46
N ILE A 260 15.84 -17.78 24.59
CA ILE A 260 17.29 -17.61 24.47
C ILE A 260 17.87 -17.03 25.77
N LEU A 261 17.23 -16.01 26.35
CA LEU A 261 17.66 -15.41 27.61
C LEU A 261 17.57 -16.42 28.77
N TRP A 262 16.54 -17.27 28.77
CA TRP A 262 16.39 -18.34 29.75
C TRP A 262 17.55 -19.33 29.66
N GLN A 263 17.86 -19.85 28.47
CA GLN A 263 18.99 -20.76 28.24
C GLN A 263 20.32 -20.13 28.69
N GLN A 264 20.53 -18.86 28.37
CA GLN A 264 21.73 -18.13 28.78
C GLN A 264 21.86 -18.04 30.31
N LEU A 265 20.77 -17.71 31.02
CA LEU A 265 20.79 -17.61 32.48
C LEU A 265 21.05 -18.97 33.12
N THR A 266 20.41 -20.04 32.63
CA THR A 266 20.59 -21.39 33.20
C THR A 266 22.02 -21.90 33.03
N GLU A 267 22.62 -21.66 31.87
CA GLU A 267 24.02 -22.05 31.62
C GLU A 267 24.98 -21.24 32.51
N LEU A 268 24.75 -19.93 32.62
CA LEU A 268 25.56 -19.06 33.45
C LEU A 268 25.46 -19.42 34.94
N ASN A 269 24.25 -19.73 35.42
CA ASN A 269 24.03 -20.16 36.80
C ASN A 269 24.72 -21.50 37.09
N HIS A 270 24.64 -22.45 36.16
CA HIS A 270 25.38 -23.71 36.27
C HIS A 270 26.90 -23.47 36.39
N GLN A 271 27.47 -22.62 35.53
CA GLN A 271 28.89 -22.25 35.62
C GLN A 271 29.24 -21.54 36.94
N ALA A 272 28.38 -20.63 37.41
CA ALA A 272 28.57 -19.90 38.66
C ALA A 272 28.53 -20.84 39.86
N ARG A 273 27.63 -21.83 39.84
CA ARG A 273 27.53 -22.89 40.86
C ARG A 273 28.75 -23.78 40.88
N THR A 274 29.21 -24.27 39.72
CA THR A 274 30.45 -25.06 39.62
C THR A 274 31.66 -24.28 40.14
N ALA A 275 31.81 -23.00 39.75
CA ALA A 275 32.91 -22.16 40.22
C ALA A 275 32.84 -21.89 41.73
N TYR A 276 31.63 -21.68 42.27
CA TYR A 276 31.40 -21.50 43.70
C TYR A 276 31.81 -22.75 44.49
N ASP A 277 31.30 -23.92 44.09
CA ASP A 277 31.57 -25.20 44.76
C ASP A 277 33.07 -25.57 44.66
N GLU A 278 33.70 -25.35 43.49
CA GLU A 278 35.14 -25.58 43.30
C GLU A 278 35.98 -24.64 44.17
N SER A 279 35.63 -23.36 44.26
CA SER A 279 36.32 -22.39 45.14
C SER A 279 36.15 -22.72 46.61
N MET A 280 34.95 -23.13 47.02
CA MET A 280 34.63 -23.56 48.38
C MET A 280 35.47 -24.78 48.83
N GLU A 281 35.76 -25.71 47.91
CA GLU A 281 36.63 -26.87 48.15
C GLU A 281 38.12 -26.47 48.17
N LYS A 282 38.53 -25.61 47.23
CA LYS A 282 39.95 -25.40 46.91
C LYS A 282 40.63 -24.24 47.63
N VAL A 283 39.88 -23.29 48.19
CA VAL A 283 40.42 -22.04 48.76
C VAL A 283 39.95 -21.84 50.19
N THR A 284 40.85 -21.38 51.06
CA THR A 284 40.54 -21.11 52.48
C THR A 284 39.73 -19.83 52.65
N ASP A 285 40.11 -18.75 51.96
CA ASP A 285 39.39 -17.47 52.01
C ASP A 285 38.11 -17.52 51.16
N ARG A 286 36.99 -17.22 51.81
CA ARG A 286 35.64 -17.27 51.23
C ARG A 286 34.97 -15.90 51.20
N SER A 287 35.64 -14.86 51.69
CA SER A 287 35.08 -13.52 51.87
C SER A 287 34.65 -12.87 50.54
N SER A 288 35.31 -13.23 49.43
CA SER A 288 35.01 -12.73 48.10
C SER A 288 34.00 -13.57 47.31
N LEU A 289 33.59 -14.73 47.83
CA LEU A 289 32.66 -15.62 47.13
C LEU A 289 31.23 -15.09 47.21
N GLN A 290 30.51 -15.19 46.11
CA GLN A 290 29.12 -14.78 46.01
C GLN A 290 28.24 -16.01 45.77
N PRO A 291 27.16 -16.21 46.55
CA PRO A 291 26.27 -17.33 46.32
C PRO A 291 25.59 -17.18 44.94
N PRO A 292 25.57 -18.23 44.12
CA PRO A 292 24.85 -18.23 42.84
C PRO A 292 23.34 -18.09 43.06
N LEU A 293 22.63 -17.65 42.03
CA LEU A 293 21.18 -17.49 42.06
C LEU A 293 20.51 -18.81 42.52
N PRO A 294 19.58 -18.76 43.49
CA PRO A 294 19.00 -19.98 44.03
C PRO A 294 17.92 -20.55 43.10
N ASN A 295 17.71 -21.88 43.19
CA ASN A 295 16.87 -22.64 42.26
C ASN A 295 15.38 -22.24 42.32
N ASP A 296 14.89 -21.81 43.48
CA ASP A 296 13.50 -21.34 43.66
C ASP A 296 13.22 -20.08 42.83
N GLN A 297 14.19 -19.17 42.74
CA GLN A 297 14.08 -17.96 41.92
C GLN A 297 14.10 -18.31 40.43
N LEU A 298 14.96 -19.23 40.01
CA LEU A 298 14.97 -19.75 38.63
C LEU A 298 13.63 -20.38 38.26
N GLU A 299 13.10 -21.24 39.14
CA GLU A 299 11.82 -21.90 38.92
C GLU A 299 10.66 -20.89 38.85
N ALA A 300 10.64 -19.88 39.71
CA ALA A 300 9.64 -18.81 39.66
C ALA A 300 9.69 -18.02 38.34
N MET A 301 10.88 -17.75 37.80
CA MET A 301 11.06 -17.07 36.51
C MET A 301 10.60 -17.94 35.33
N TYR A 302 10.88 -19.25 35.37
CA TYR A 302 10.39 -20.20 34.37
C TYR A 302 8.87 -20.33 34.40
N GLN A 303 8.27 -20.47 35.59
CA GLN A 303 6.82 -20.52 35.75
C GLN A 303 6.15 -19.23 35.27
N TRP A 304 6.79 -18.07 35.45
CA TRP A 304 6.29 -16.82 34.88
C TRP A 304 6.30 -16.84 33.35
N LEU A 305 7.41 -17.25 32.70
CA LEU A 305 7.47 -17.38 31.24
C LEU A 305 6.45 -18.39 30.70
N SER A 306 6.30 -19.53 31.36
CA SER A 306 5.33 -20.57 30.99
C SER A 306 3.89 -20.04 31.01
N ARG A 307 3.52 -19.26 32.04
CA ARG A 307 2.21 -18.59 32.10
C ARG A 307 2.01 -17.58 30.97
N LEU A 308 3.05 -16.83 30.57
CA LEU A 308 2.96 -15.92 29.44
C LEU A 308 2.74 -16.69 28.12
N LYS A 309 3.45 -17.81 27.93
CA LYS A 309 3.28 -18.69 26.75
C LYS A 309 1.89 -19.31 26.69
N ALA A 310 1.34 -19.78 27.82
CA ALA A 310 -0.01 -20.33 27.89
C ALA A 310 -1.07 -19.27 27.49
N LYS A 311 -0.97 -18.06 28.05
CA LYS A 311 -1.87 -16.95 27.68
C LYS A 311 -1.75 -16.54 26.22
N PHE A 312 -0.55 -16.65 25.63
CA PHE A 312 -0.35 -16.38 24.20
C PHE A 312 -1.03 -17.45 23.34
N ALA A 313 -0.95 -18.72 23.74
CA ALA A 313 -1.66 -19.81 23.07
C ALA A 313 -3.20 -19.68 23.18
N GLU A 314 -3.70 -19.05 24.24
CA GLU A 314 -5.13 -18.68 24.41
C GLU A 314 -5.55 -17.45 23.59
N GLY A 315 -4.62 -16.78 22.88
CA GLY A 315 -4.92 -15.63 22.00
C GLY A 315 -4.94 -14.25 22.67
N LEU A 316 -4.53 -14.14 23.95
CA LEU A 316 -4.57 -12.87 24.69
C LEU A 316 -3.30 -12.03 24.46
N ILE A 317 -3.28 -11.13 23.48
CA ILE A 317 -2.05 -10.39 23.10
C ILE A 317 -1.76 -9.18 23.99
N SER A 318 -2.75 -8.30 24.21
CA SER A 318 -2.56 -6.99 24.86
C SER A 318 -1.94 -7.05 26.28
N PRO A 319 -2.36 -7.95 27.20
CA PRO A 319 -1.77 -8.01 28.53
C PRO A 319 -0.39 -8.70 28.59
N ILE A 320 0.05 -9.35 27.50
CA ILE A 320 1.32 -10.11 27.49
C ILE A 320 2.52 -9.19 27.26
N GLN A 321 2.40 -8.14 26.45
CA GLN A 321 3.52 -7.24 26.13
C GLN A 321 4.19 -6.69 27.39
N VAL A 322 3.40 -6.07 28.28
CA VAL A 322 3.92 -5.50 29.54
C VAL A 322 4.52 -6.60 30.44
N GLY A 323 3.88 -7.77 30.50
CA GLY A 323 4.40 -8.91 31.27
C GLY A 323 5.74 -9.42 30.74
N LEU A 324 5.89 -9.50 29.42
CA LEU A 324 7.08 -9.95 28.74
C LEU A 324 8.22 -8.94 28.85
N ASP A 325 7.93 -7.64 28.77
CA ASP A 325 8.91 -6.56 28.98
C ASP A 325 9.47 -6.61 30.40
N ASN A 326 8.59 -6.72 31.40
CA ASN A 326 8.98 -6.85 32.80
C ASN A 326 9.79 -8.13 33.05
N TRP A 327 9.39 -9.26 32.45
CA TRP A 327 10.12 -10.51 32.54
C TRP A 327 11.52 -10.38 31.94
N THR A 328 11.61 -9.77 30.76
CA THR A 328 12.87 -9.54 30.03
C THR A 328 13.81 -8.63 30.82
N ALA A 329 13.30 -7.55 31.41
CA ALA A 329 14.07 -6.66 32.26
C ALA A 329 14.63 -7.40 33.49
N LYS A 330 13.79 -8.20 34.17
CA LYS A 330 14.21 -9.00 35.33
C LYS A 330 15.25 -10.05 34.96
N MET A 331 15.11 -10.70 33.80
CA MET A 331 16.08 -11.66 33.29
C MET A 331 17.42 -11.03 32.95
N LYS A 332 17.43 -9.88 32.28
CA LYS A 332 18.68 -9.15 31.99
C LYS A 332 19.40 -8.75 33.28
N ALA A 333 18.66 -8.30 34.29
CA ALA A 333 19.24 -7.99 35.60
C ALA A 333 19.82 -9.23 36.28
N ALA A 334 19.12 -10.36 36.24
CA ALA A 334 19.60 -11.63 36.79
C ALA A 334 20.86 -12.13 36.07
N ILE A 335 20.89 -12.09 34.73
CA ILE A 335 22.08 -12.45 33.93
C ILE A 335 23.26 -11.55 34.31
N ALA A 336 23.07 -10.23 34.39
CA ALA A 336 24.14 -9.31 34.78
C ALA A 336 24.65 -9.58 36.20
N ASN A 337 23.77 -9.96 37.13
CA ASN A 337 24.17 -10.35 38.48
C ASN A 337 24.97 -11.65 38.48
N GLU A 338 24.46 -12.70 37.83
CA GLU A 338 25.14 -14.00 37.74
C GLU A 338 26.49 -13.91 37.04
N GLN A 339 26.67 -13.00 36.07
CA GLN A 339 27.97 -12.76 35.45
C GLN A 339 28.99 -12.23 36.47
N ARG A 340 28.57 -11.30 37.34
CA ARG A 340 29.43 -10.79 38.42
C ARG A 340 29.73 -11.89 39.43
N THR A 341 28.73 -12.69 39.80
CA THR A 341 28.88 -13.84 40.69
C THR A 341 29.89 -14.84 40.14
N LEU A 342 29.80 -15.19 38.85
CA LEU A 342 30.73 -16.10 38.19
C LEU A 342 32.17 -15.56 38.22
N ILE A 343 32.37 -14.27 37.91
CA ILE A 343 33.70 -13.64 37.96
C ILE A 343 34.26 -13.68 39.38
N ALA A 344 33.46 -13.27 40.37
CA ALA A 344 33.86 -13.28 41.78
C ALA A 344 34.24 -14.70 42.26
N ASN A 345 33.50 -15.71 41.82
CA ASN A 345 33.74 -17.11 42.20
C ASN A 345 34.91 -17.75 41.45
N ARG A 346 35.22 -17.32 40.22
CA ARG A 346 36.40 -17.79 39.46
C ARG A 346 37.70 -17.14 39.91
N TYR A 347 37.63 -15.89 40.36
CA TYR A 347 38.82 -15.09 40.70
C TYR A 347 39.81 -15.81 41.67
N PRO A 348 39.39 -16.48 42.77
CA PRO A 348 40.30 -17.21 43.63
C PRO A 348 40.99 -18.40 42.94
N LEU A 349 40.27 -19.11 42.06
CA LEU A 349 40.80 -20.25 41.30
C LEU A 349 41.82 -19.81 40.26
N GLU A 350 41.54 -18.70 39.58
CA GLU A 350 42.45 -18.07 38.61
C GLU A 350 43.71 -17.57 39.31
N THR A 351 43.56 -16.86 40.44
CA THR A 351 44.69 -16.42 41.27
C THR A 351 45.55 -17.61 41.72
N ARG A 352 44.92 -18.72 42.11
CA ARG A 352 45.64 -19.96 42.46
C ARG A 352 46.45 -20.51 41.28
N ARG A 353 45.86 -20.54 40.08
CA ARG A 353 46.54 -21.02 38.86
C ARG A 353 47.69 -20.10 38.46
N GLU A 354 47.47 -18.78 38.55
CA GLU A 354 48.48 -17.77 38.27
C GLU A 354 49.68 -17.89 39.23
N LEU A 355 49.45 -17.98 40.54
CA LEU A 355 50.52 -18.13 41.53
C LEU A 355 51.37 -19.38 41.30
N ARG A 356 50.74 -20.50 40.89
CA ARG A 356 51.47 -21.72 40.50
C ARG A 356 52.35 -21.49 39.28
N GLY A 357 51.78 -20.94 38.20
CA GLY A 357 52.54 -20.64 36.97
C GLY A 357 53.67 -19.64 37.22
N ARG A 358 53.42 -18.62 38.03
CA ARG A 358 54.43 -17.62 38.43
C ARG A 358 55.55 -18.26 39.23
N LEU A 359 55.25 -19.13 40.20
CA LEU A 359 56.27 -19.85 40.96
C LEU A 359 57.12 -20.74 40.04
N ASP A 360 56.49 -21.46 39.11
CA ASP A 360 57.21 -22.33 38.15
C ASP A 360 58.12 -21.51 37.23
N ALA A 361 57.66 -20.36 36.73
CA ALA A 361 58.47 -19.45 35.93
C ALA A 361 59.65 -18.86 36.73
N LEU A 362 59.42 -18.46 37.98
CA LEU A 362 60.46 -17.93 38.85
C LEU A 362 61.53 -18.99 39.17
N LYS A 363 61.13 -20.26 39.35
CA LYS A 363 62.05 -21.40 39.51
C LYS A 363 62.92 -21.62 38.27
N ALA A 364 62.31 -21.59 37.08
CA ALA A 364 63.05 -21.69 35.83
C ALA A 364 64.07 -20.54 35.66
N LYS A 365 63.71 -19.33 36.07
CA LYS A 365 64.61 -18.16 36.06
C LYS A 365 65.76 -18.31 37.05
N ALA A 366 65.52 -18.86 38.24
CA ALA A 366 66.57 -19.14 39.22
C ALA A 366 67.59 -20.16 38.69
N LEU A 367 67.10 -21.22 38.02
CA LEU A 367 67.95 -22.20 37.32
C LEU A 367 68.82 -21.53 36.25
N ALA A 368 68.24 -20.70 35.38
CA ALA A 368 68.98 -20.01 34.32
C ALA A 368 70.05 -19.03 34.86
N ARG A 369 69.87 -18.50 36.08
CA ARG A 369 70.83 -17.62 36.76
C ARG A 369 71.86 -18.36 37.63
N GLY A 370 71.84 -19.70 37.64
CA GLY A 370 72.72 -20.52 38.48
C GLY A 370 72.47 -20.39 39.98
N ARG A 371 71.29 -19.88 40.40
CA ARG A 371 70.90 -19.69 41.81
C ARG A 371 69.89 -20.73 42.31
N ALA A 372 69.75 -21.84 41.60
CA ALA A 372 68.81 -22.87 41.99
C ALA A 372 69.17 -23.59 43.29
N GLU A 373 70.47 -23.61 43.63
CA GLU A 373 71.00 -24.25 44.85
C GLU A 373 71.05 -23.29 46.05
N ASP A 374 70.61 -22.03 45.91
CA ASP A 374 70.49 -21.11 47.04
C ASP A 374 69.49 -21.70 48.06
N PRO A 375 69.93 -22.02 49.30
CA PRO A 375 69.09 -22.64 50.31
C PRO A 375 67.82 -21.83 50.62
N ILE A 376 67.93 -20.49 50.63
CA ILE A 376 66.81 -19.60 50.95
C ILE A 376 65.76 -19.65 49.86
N LEU A 377 66.19 -19.64 48.59
CA LEU A 377 65.27 -19.78 47.45
C LEU A 377 64.63 -21.18 47.46
N SER A 378 65.40 -22.23 47.68
CA SER A 378 64.89 -23.61 47.73
C SER A 378 63.81 -23.80 48.81
N ASP A 379 64.04 -23.26 50.01
CA ASP A 379 63.09 -23.34 51.13
C ASP A 379 61.80 -22.56 50.83
N LEU A 380 61.91 -21.31 50.36
CA LEU A 380 60.75 -20.51 49.95
C LEU A 380 59.95 -21.17 48.81
N ALA A 381 60.65 -21.80 47.85
CA ALA A 381 60.06 -22.53 46.74
C ALA A 381 59.30 -23.79 47.20
N THR A 382 59.81 -24.45 48.24
CA THR A 382 59.22 -25.66 48.83
C THR A 382 57.99 -25.31 49.65
N GLU A 383 58.10 -24.30 50.52
CA GLU A 383 57.00 -23.79 51.33
C GLU A 383 55.85 -23.26 50.46
N ALA A 384 56.16 -22.45 49.44
CA ALA A 384 55.17 -21.95 48.49
C ALA A 384 54.47 -23.08 47.72
N LYS A 385 55.23 -24.11 47.29
CA LYS A 385 54.67 -25.29 46.62
C LYS A 385 53.77 -26.09 47.56
N GLN A 386 54.16 -26.29 48.81
CA GLN A 386 53.34 -26.99 49.78
C GLN A 386 52.00 -26.29 49.96
N ILE A 387 51.99 -24.98 50.22
CA ILE A 387 50.74 -24.22 50.41
C ILE A 387 49.88 -24.23 49.13
N LEU A 388 50.47 -24.01 47.95
CA LEU A 388 49.71 -23.94 46.68
C LEU A 388 49.09 -25.28 46.25
N TYR A 389 49.64 -26.42 46.67
CA TYR A 389 49.16 -27.75 46.28
C TYR A 389 48.30 -28.43 47.35
N THR A 390 48.30 -27.94 48.60
CA THR A 390 47.34 -28.34 49.63
C THR A 390 45.93 -27.83 49.33
N ARG A 391 44.90 -28.61 49.69
CA ARG A 391 43.48 -28.23 49.64
C ARG A 391 42.90 -28.25 51.06
N PRO A 392 42.32 -27.15 51.55
CA PRO A 392 42.16 -25.83 50.91
C PRO A 392 43.48 -25.03 50.86
N THR A 393 43.66 -24.17 49.85
CA THR A 393 44.83 -23.30 49.68
C THR A 393 44.61 -21.94 50.35
N ASP A 394 45.56 -21.52 51.20
CA ASP A 394 45.64 -20.17 51.75
C ASP A 394 46.33 -19.23 50.74
N LEU A 395 45.52 -18.55 49.92
CA LEU A 395 46.03 -17.68 48.84
C LEU A 395 46.82 -16.48 49.35
N ALA A 396 46.43 -15.91 50.50
CA ALA A 396 47.14 -14.77 51.07
C ALA A 396 48.57 -15.16 51.47
N LYS A 397 48.74 -16.30 52.16
CA LYS A 397 50.07 -16.83 52.49
C LYS A 397 50.86 -17.22 51.25
N ALA A 398 50.23 -17.88 50.27
CA ALA A 398 50.88 -18.26 49.02
C ALA A 398 51.41 -17.04 48.26
N MET A 399 50.63 -15.96 48.18
CA MET A 399 51.02 -14.72 47.51
C MET A 399 52.22 -14.05 48.19
N VAL A 400 52.24 -14.02 49.54
CA VAL A 400 53.37 -13.49 50.30
C VAL A 400 54.64 -14.30 50.04
N LEU A 401 54.56 -15.64 50.02
CA LEU A 401 55.72 -16.51 49.77
C LEU A 401 56.27 -16.35 48.35
N VAL A 402 55.40 -16.34 47.34
CA VAL A 402 55.83 -16.12 45.94
C VAL A 402 56.48 -14.75 45.76
N THR A 403 55.94 -13.71 46.41
CA THR A 403 56.51 -12.35 46.37
C THR A 403 57.87 -12.29 47.08
N LYS A 404 58.04 -12.98 48.22
CA LYS A 404 59.33 -13.09 48.91
C LYS A 404 60.36 -13.81 48.03
N TYR A 405 59.98 -14.91 47.39
CA TYR A 405 60.84 -15.66 46.47
C TYR A 405 61.33 -14.76 45.31
N GLU A 406 60.41 -14.01 44.69
CA GLU A 406 60.76 -13.09 43.60
C GLU A 406 61.70 -11.96 44.06
N LYS A 407 61.43 -11.36 45.23
CA LYS A 407 62.30 -10.33 45.80
C LYS A 407 63.71 -10.88 46.06
N GLN A 408 63.82 -12.07 46.63
CA GLN A 408 65.11 -12.71 46.90
C GLN A 408 65.86 -13.03 45.60
N LEU A 409 65.16 -13.53 44.57
CA LEU A 409 65.75 -13.82 43.25
C LEU A 409 66.27 -12.56 42.53
N ASN A 410 65.67 -11.40 42.80
CA ASN A 410 66.05 -10.12 42.21
C ASN A 410 66.97 -9.28 43.11
N SER A 411 67.18 -9.69 44.36
CA SER A 411 68.17 -9.07 45.24
C SER A 411 69.54 -9.62 44.85
N ASN A 412 70.45 -8.70 44.48
CA ASN A 412 71.76 -9.02 43.93
C ASN A 412 72.55 -9.97 44.83
#